data_AF-A0A1Q9CMF4-F1
#
_entry.id   AF-A0A1Q9CMF4-F1
#
_cell.length_a   1.000
_cell.length_b   1.000
_cell.length_c   1.000
_cell.angle_alpha   90.00
_cell.angle_beta   90.00
_cell.angle_gamma   90.00
#
_symmetry.space_group_name_H-M   'P 1'
#
loop_
_entity.id
_entity.type
_entity.pdbx_description
1 polymer ?
#
loop_
_entity_poly.entity_id
_entity_poly.type
_entity_poly.pdbx_seq_one_letter_code
_entity_poly.pdbx_strand_id
1 'polypeptide(L)'
;MTAGGHRIQYTSPVPSEGYLPLNTALVQSPFPPGLKFEPGQVSPCTGSTDSPISTGTGSSFFTASATEKLRLHKAGQCHPCVAYAFRAAGCYKGDSCSHCHFCTASQATVRRRQLQAAARQQRKKQRPADQGKEAAATARILAGEPFWL
;
A
#
# COMPACT_ATOMS: atom_id res chain seq x y z
N MET A 1 52.80 5.37 7.86
CA MET A 1 51.58 6.20 8.00
C MET A 1 50.75 6.01 6.74
N THR A 2 49.85 5.02 6.75
CA THR A 2 48.97 4.72 5.60
C THR A 2 47.80 5.71 5.59
N ALA A 3 47.77 6.58 4.59
CA ALA A 3 46.67 7.52 4.40
C ALA A 3 45.37 6.74 4.13
N GLY A 4 44.45 6.74 5.10
CA GLY A 4 43.14 6.12 4.97
C GLY A 4 42.29 6.90 3.99
N GLY A 5 42.20 6.44 2.74
CA GLY A 5 41.27 6.96 1.76
C GLY A 5 39.83 6.64 2.15
N HIS A 6 38.95 7.63 2.21
CA HIS A 6 37.53 7.43 2.44
C HIS A 6 36.87 6.84 1.19
N ARG A 7 36.20 5.68 1.35
CA ARG A 7 35.42 5.05 0.28
C ARG A 7 34.00 5.62 0.30
N ILE A 8 33.59 6.24 -0.81
CA ILE A 8 32.24 6.77 -0.99
C ILE A 8 31.45 5.80 -1.86
N GLN A 9 30.30 5.34 -1.36
CA GLN A 9 29.32 4.63 -2.17
C GLN A 9 28.33 5.64 -2.74
N TYR A 10 28.05 5.59 -4.04
CA TYR A 10 27.04 6.43 -4.68
C TYR A 10 26.11 5.56 -5.54
N THR A 11 24.85 5.99 -5.64
CA THR A 11 23.84 5.35 -6.50
C THR A 11 23.38 6.37 -7.53
N SER A 12 23.47 6.05 -8.82
CA SER A 12 22.91 6.89 -9.88
C SER A 12 21.54 6.35 -10.30
N PRO A 13 20.46 7.13 -10.16
CA PRO A 13 19.16 6.71 -10.68
C PRO A 13 19.18 6.75 -12.20
N VAL A 14 18.86 5.63 -12.84
CA VAL A 14 18.72 5.56 -14.30
C VAL A 14 17.32 6.08 -14.66
N PRO A 15 17.18 7.19 -15.41
CA PRO A 15 15.86 7.63 -15.84
C PRO A 15 15.28 6.62 -16.85
N SER A 16 14.04 6.18 -16.63
CA SER A 16 13.31 5.29 -17.53
C SER A 16 12.71 6.01 -18.75
N GLU A 17 12.98 7.30 -18.91
CA GLU A 17 12.44 8.12 -20.00
C GLU A 17 13.32 7.97 -21.24
N GLY A 18 12.99 6.98 -22.07
CA GLY A 18 13.60 6.81 -23.39
C GLY A 18 13.59 5.37 -23.86
N TYR A 19 12.88 5.12 -24.96
CA TYR A 19 12.84 3.84 -25.65
C TYR A 19 14.19 3.58 -26.34
N LEU A 20 15.18 3.07 -25.60
CA LEU A 20 16.40 2.53 -26.19
C LEU A 20 16.31 1.00 -26.25
N PRO A 21 16.91 0.35 -27.28
CA PRO A 21 16.82 -1.08 -27.48
C PRO A 21 17.30 -1.86 -26.25
N LEU A 22 16.68 -3.03 -26.05
CA LEU A 22 16.56 -3.82 -24.81
C LEU A 22 17.87 -4.28 -24.14
N ASN A 23 19.04 -3.83 -24.58
CA ASN A 23 20.33 -4.39 -24.18
C ASN A 23 21.51 -3.39 -24.17
N THR A 24 21.31 -2.08 -24.27
CA THR A 24 22.43 -1.13 -24.14
C THR A 24 22.00 0.19 -23.51
N ALA A 25 22.49 0.45 -22.30
CA ALA A 25 22.43 1.75 -21.64
C ALA A 25 23.85 2.27 -21.46
N LEU A 26 24.17 3.40 -22.10
CA LEU A 26 25.48 4.05 -22.00
C LEU A 26 25.33 5.22 -21.01
N VAL A 27 25.84 5.05 -19.79
CA VAL A 27 25.81 6.08 -18.75
C VAL A 27 27.18 6.75 -18.69
N GLN A 28 27.23 8.04 -19.03
CA GLN A 28 28.44 8.84 -18.90
C GLN A 28 28.33 9.72 -17.64
N SER A 29 28.80 9.20 -16.51
CA SER A 29 28.84 9.96 -15.26
C SER A 29 30.11 10.83 -15.22
N PRO A 30 30.00 12.18 -15.18
CA PRO A 30 31.17 13.02 -14.98
C PRO A 30 31.71 12.78 -13.56
N PHE A 31 32.90 12.18 -13.47
CA PHE A 31 33.58 12.00 -12.18
C PHE A 31 34.06 13.35 -11.66
N PRO A 32 33.79 13.69 -10.38
CA PRO A 32 34.38 14.89 -9.78
C PRO A 32 35.93 14.77 -9.72
N PRO A 33 36.66 15.88 -9.86
CA PRO A 33 38.12 15.88 -9.87
C PRO A 33 38.67 15.33 -8.53
N GLY A 34 39.65 14.42 -8.61
CA GLY A 34 40.33 13.83 -7.43
C GLY A 34 39.85 12.44 -7.02
N LEU A 35 38.80 11.90 -7.64
CA LEU A 35 38.31 10.54 -7.41
C LEU A 35 38.78 9.58 -8.51
N LYS A 36 39.36 8.45 -8.10
CA LYS A 36 39.79 7.38 -9.01
C LYS A 36 38.77 6.25 -8.98
N PHE A 37 38.34 5.79 -10.15
CA PHE A 37 37.49 4.62 -10.28
C PHE A 37 38.34 3.34 -10.25
N GLU A 38 38.00 2.40 -9.37
CA GLU A 38 38.63 1.08 -9.31
C GLU A 38 37.81 0.09 -10.18
N PRO A 39 38.35 -0.42 -11.30
CA PRO A 39 37.64 -1.35 -12.19
C PRO A 39 37.41 -2.71 -11.50
N GLY A 40 36.26 -3.34 -11.78
CA GLY A 40 35.92 -4.68 -11.27
C GLY A 40 34.95 -4.71 -10.07
N GLN A 41 34.45 -3.56 -9.60
CA GLN A 41 33.48 -3.50 -8.49
C GLN A 41 32.07 -3.04 -8.89
N VAL A 42 31.70 -3.18 -10.17
CA VAL A 42 30.30 -3.03 -10.61
C VAL A 42 29.57 -4.35 -10.37
N SER A 43 28.98 -4.51 -9.18
CA SER A 43 28.09 -5.65 -8.91
C SER A 43 26.69 -5.29 -9.41
N PRO A 44 26.14 -6.00 -10.40
CA PRO A 44 24.72 -5.91 -10.71
C PRO A 44 23.96 -6.49 -9.52
N CYS A 45 23.41 -5.63 -8.67
CA CYS A 45 22.43 -6.07 -7.69
C CYS A 45 21.13 -6.37 -8.44
N THR A 46 20.98 -7.62 -8.89
CA THR A 46 19.64 -8.17 -9.15
C THR A 46 18.91 -8.14 -7.82
N GLY A 47 18.00 -7.17 -7.68
CA GLY A 47 17.22 -6.94 -6.47
C GLY A 47 16.67 -8.25 -5.91
N SER A 48 17.02 -8.46 -4.65
CA SER A 48 16.71 -9.58 -3.78
C SER A 48 15.21 -9.91 -3.80
N THR A 49 14.89 -11.17 -4.11
CA THR A 49 13.67 -11.80 -3.62
C THR A 49 13.75 -11.87 -2.10
N ASP A 50 13.10 -10.94 -1.41
CA ASP A 50 12.86 -11.05 0.01
C ASP A 50 12.04 -12.32 0.31
N SER A 51 12.56 -13.12 1.22
CA SER A 51 11.91 -14.32 1.76
C SER A 51 10.72 -13.94 2.64
N PRO A 52 9.67 -14.78 2.73
CA PRO A 52 8.47 -14.46 3.51
C PRO A 52 8.67 -14.71 5.01
N ILE A 53 8.74 -13.64 5.81
CA ILE A 53 8.51 -13.72 7.26
C ILE A 53 7.01 -13.83 7.50
N SER A 54 6.57 -15.03 7.91
CA SER A 54 5.22 -15.27 8.42
C SER A 54 5.25 -15.16 9.94
N THR A 55 4.69 -14.09 10.51
CA THR A 55 4.05 -14.10 11.85
C THR A 55 3.16 -12.86 11.98
N GLY A 56 1.84 -13.03 12.05
CA GLY A 56 0.91 -11.92 12.25
C GLY A 56 -0.54 -12.29 11.95
N THR A 57 -1.19 -12.96 12.90
CA THR A 57 -2.64 -13.14 12.97
C THR A 57 -3.34 -11.77 12.94
N GLY A 58 -4.18 -11.51 11.92
CA GLY A 58 -5.15 -10.41 11.97
C GLY A 58 -5.42 -9.70 10.65
N SER A 59 -6.58 -10.02 10.07
CA SER A 59 -7.21 -9.37 8.90
C SER A 59 -6.51 -9.64 7.56
N SER A 60 -7.23 -10.26 6.63
CA SER A 60 -6.83 -10.46 5.23
C SER A 60 -6.51 -9.14 4.52
N PHE A 61 -5.30 -8.61 4.74
CA PHE A 61 -4.70 -7.58 3.90
C PHE A 61 -4.17 -8.26 2.64
N PHE A 62 -5.08 -8.70 1.77
CA PHE A 62 -4.69 -9.19 0.44
C PHE A 62 -4.00 -8.03 -0.29
N THR A 63 -2.69 -8.14 -0.49
CA THR A 63 -1.98 -7.40 -1.53
C THR A 63 -2.50 -7.90 -2.87
N ALA A 64 -3.65 -7.37 -3.30
CA ALA A 64 -4.21 -7.72 -4.59
C ALA A 64 -3.21 -7.29 -5.69
N SER A 65 -2.80 -8.26 -6.52
CA SER A 65 -2.02 -7.98 -7.72
C SER A 65 -2.75 -6.95 -8.61
N ALA A 66 -2.01 -6.21 -9.43
CA ALA A 66 -2.61 -5.24 -10.35
C ALA A 66 -3.68 -5.86 -11.25
N THR A 67 -3.48 -7.13 -11.66
CA THR A 67 -4.44 -7.91 -12.45
C THR A 67 -5.74 -8.18 -11.69
N GLU A 68 -5.66 -8.54 -10.40
CA GLU A 68 -6.85 -8.77 -9.58
C GLU A 68 -7.62 -7.46 -9.33
N LYS A 69 -6.91 -6.36 -9.07
CA LYS A 69 -7.52 -5.03 -8.95
C LYS A 69 -8.28 -4.65 -10.23
N LEU A 70 -7.69 -4.94 -11.40
CA LEU A 70 -8.32 -4.69 -12.69
C LEU A 70 -9.55 -5.59 -12.90
N ARG A 71 -9.46 -6.87 -12.51
CA ARG A 71 -10.57 -7.82 -12.58
C ARG A 71 -11.76 -7.34 -11.74
N LEU A 72 -11.51 -6.94 -10.48
CA LEU A 72 -12.52 -6.39 -9.60
C LEU A 72 -13.06 -5.04 -10.10
N HIS A 73 -12.22 -4.23 -10.73
CA HIS A 73 -12.66 -2.98 -11.36
C HIS A 73 -13.63 -3.25 -12.50
N LYS A 74 -13.28 -4.15 -13.43
CA LYS A 74 -14.16 -4.56 -14.54
C LYS A 74 -15.46 -5.19 -14.06
N ALA A 75 -15.40 -5.97 -12.98
CA ALA A 75 -16.58 -6.55 -12.33
C ALA A 75 -17.41 -5.52 -11.55
N GLY A 76 -16.95 -4.27 -11.44
CA GLY A 76 -17.59 -3.24 -10.63
C GLY A 76 -17.61 -3.57 -9.14
N GLN A 77 -16.74 -4.45 -8.65
CA GLN A 77 -16.60 -4.84 -7.24
C GLN A 77 -15.39 -4.18 -6.55
N CYS A 78 -14.70 -3.28 -7.24
CA CYS A 78 -13.51 -2.64 -6.70
C CYS A 78 -13.79 -1.67 -5.52
N HIS A 79 -12.77 -1.52 -4.69
CA HIS A 79 -12.66 -0.49 -3.66
C HIS A 79 -11.68 0.60 -4.14
N PRO A 80 -12.16 1.80 -4.51
CA PRO A 80 -11.31 2.84 -5.09
C PRO A 80 -10.32 3.43 -4.07
N CYS A 81 -9.08 3.66 -4.51
CA CYS A 81 -8.07 4.32 -3.71
C CYS A 81 -8.34 5.83 -3.63
N VAL A 82 -8.58 6.33 -2.41
CA VAL A 82 -8.85 7.75 -2.17
C VAL A 82 -7.69 8.63 -2.58
N ALA A 83 -6.47 8.21 -2.23
CA ALA A 83 -5.26 8.97 -2.51
C ALA A 83 -5.00 9.08 -4.01
N TYR A 84 -5.14 7.98 -4.74
CA TYR A 84 -4.98 7.98 -6.20
C TYR A 84 -6.07 8.80 -6.91
N ALA A 85 -7.33 8.67 -6.47
CA ALA A 85 -8.45 9.30 -7.18
C ALA A 85 -8.59 10.81 -6.94
N PHE A 86 -8.09 11.36 -5.82
CA PHE A 86 -8.33 12.76 -5.44
C PHE A 86 -7.08 13.58 -5.07
N ARG A 87 -5.93 12.96 -4.79
CA ARG A 87 -4.72 13.72 -4.47
C ARG A 87 -3.91 13.92 -5.74
N ALA A 88 -3.44 15.14 -5.97
CA ALA A 88 -2.55 15.45 -7.09
C ALA A 88 -1.22 14.65 -7.00
N ALA A 89 -0.71 14.43 -5.78
CA ALA A 89 0.48 13.62 -5.53
C ALA A 89 0.26 12.09 -5.68
N GLY A 90 -0.98 11.65 -5.91
CA GLY A 90 -1.31 10.23 -6.03
C GLY A 90 -1.23 9.43 -4.73
N CYS A 91 -1.10 8.10 -4.86
CA CYS A 91 -1.03 7.18 -3.73
C CYS A 91 0.43 6.93 -3.30
N TYR A 92 0.74 7.26 -2.04
CA TYR A 92 2.07 7.04 -1.46
C TYR A 92 2.49 5.56 -1.37
N LYS A 93 1.52 4.62 -1.38
CA LYS A 93 1.79 3.18 -1.32
C LYS A 93 2.25 2.60 -2.66
N GLY A 94 2.09 3.34 -3.77
CA GLY A 94 2.41 2.83 -5.11
C GLY A 94 1.74 1.48 -5.39
N ASP A 95 2.50 0.51 -5.87
CA ASP A 95 2.00 -0.82 -6.25
C ASP A 95 1.57 -1.68 -5.06
N SER A 96 2.11 -1.41 -3.87
CA SER A 96 1.74 -2.10 -2.62
C SER A 96 0.36 -1.69 -2.09
N CYS A 97 -0.29 -0.68 -2.69
CA CYS A 97 -1.63 -0.25 -2.29
C CYS A 97 -2.64 -1.37 -2.55
N SER A 98 -3.45 -1.78 -1.57
CA SER A 98 -4.49 -2.80 -1.76
C SER A 98 -5.74 -2.29 -2.48
N HIS A 99 -5.85 -0.98 -2.70
CA HIS A 99 -7.02 -0.35 -3.31
C HIS A 99 -6.87 -0.22 -4.83
N CYS A 100 -7.99 0.02 -5.50
CA CYS A 100 -8.04 0.15 -6.95
C CYS A 100 -7.51 1.52 -7.41
N HIS A 101 -6.51 1.49 -8.30
CA HIS A 101 -5.95 2.65 -9.00
C HIS A 101 -6.55 2.85 -10.41
N PHE A 102 -7.49 2.01 -10.85
CA PHE A 102 -8.11 2.15 -12.18
C PHE A 102 -9.35 3.07 -12.19
N CYS A 103 -9.85 3.45 -11.01
CA CYS A 103 -11.02 4.33 -10.91
C CYS A 103 -10.62 5.79 -11.11
N THR A 104 -11.34 6.48 -12.00
CA THR A 104 -11.28 7.94 -12.11
C THR A 104 -11.94 8.62 -10.90
N ALA A 105 -11.72 9.92 -10.72
CA ALA A 105 -12.30 10.70 -9.63
C ALA A 105 -13.84 10.59 -9.57
N SER A 106 -14.50 10.66 -10.74
CA SER A 106 -15.96 10.53 -10.85
C SER A 106 -16.45 9.13 -10.46
N GLN A 107 -15.83 8.08 -11.00
CA GLN A 107 -16.16 6.69 -10.67
C GLN A 107 -15.90 6.37 -9.20
N ALA A 108 -14.79 6.87 -8.65
CA ALA A 108 -14.43 6.66 -7.26
C ALA A 108 -15.43 7.34 -6.30
N THR A 109 -16.02 8.47 -6.70
CA THR A 109 -17.06 9.16 -5.92
C THR A 109 -18.35 8.34 -5.89
N VAL A 110 -18.84 7.93 -7.06
CA VAL A 110 -20.08 7.12 -7.18
C VAL A 110 -19.91 5.81 -6.43
N ARG A 111 -18.79 5.12 -6.63
CA ARG A 111 -18.53 3.82 -6.01
C ARG A 111 -18.44 3.91 -4.48
N ARG A 112 -17.81 4.96 -3.95
CA ARG A 112 -17.77 5.17 -2.49
C ARG A 112 -19.15 5.40 -1.90
N ARG A 113 -20.01 6.18 -2.56
CA ARG A 113 -21.40 6.36 -2.12
C ARG A 113 -22.16 5.04 -2.10
N GLN A 114 -22.01 4.21 -3.14
CA GLN A 114 -22.63 2.88 -3.19
C GLN A 114 -22.15 1.96 -2.05
N LEU A 115 -20.83 1.88 -1.84
CA LEU A 115 -20.25 1.06 -0.78
C LEU A 115 -20.70 1.52 0.61
N GLN A 116 -20.76 2.83 0.85
CA GLN A 116 -21.27 3.39 2.11
C GLN A 116 -22.76 3.09 2.32
N ALA A 117 -23.58 3.20 1.27
CA ALA A 117 -24.99 2.87 1.33
C ALA A 117 -25.20 1.37 1.67
N ALA A 118 -24.45 0.48 1.01
CA ALA A 118 -24.49 -0.95 1.28
C ALA A 118 -24.06 -1.28 2.73
N ALA A 119 -22.97 -0.68 3.21
CA ALA A 119 -22.50 -0.86 4.58
C ALA A 119 -23.54 -0.38 5.62
N ARG A 120 -24.22 0.74 5.36
CA ARG A 120 -25.31 1.25 6.22
C ARG A 120 -26.50 0.28 6.26
N GLN A 121 -26.91 -0.26 5.10
CA GLN A 121 -27.98 -1.25 5.03
C GLN A 121 -27.62 -2.53 5.79
N GLN A 122 -26.38 -3.00 5.65
CA GLN A 122 -25.89 -4.18 6.35
C GLN A 122 -25.90 -3.98 7.87
N ARG A 123 -25.44 -2.82 8.38
CA ARG A 123 -25.52 -2.48 9.80
C ARG A 123 -26.97 -2.45 10.31
N LYS A 124 -27.92 -1.92 9.52
CA LYS A 124 -29.34 -1.93 9.88
C LYS A 124 -29.91 -3.35 9.97
N LYS A 125 -29.53 -4.23 9.05
CA LYS A 125 -29.96 -5.65 9.04
C LYS A 125 -29.29 -6.50 10.13
N GLN A 126 -28.13 -6.08 10.63
CA GLN A 126 -27.41 -6.69 11.77
C GLN A 126 -27.82 -6.12 13.14
N ARG A 127 -28.80 -5.20 13.19
CA ARG A 127 -29.45 -4.77 14.44
C ARG A 127 -30.68 -5.59 14.88
N PRO A 128 -30.87 -6.90 14.60
CA PRO A 128 -31.85 -7.68 15.35
C PRO A 128 -31.20 -8.22 16.63
N ALA A 129 -31.85 -7.98 17.77
CA ALA A 129 -31.62 -8.62 19.08
C ALA A 129 -30.52 -8.10 20.03
N ASP A 130 -30.17 -6.81 20.03
CA ASP A 130 -29.54 -6.20 21.23
C ASP A 130 -30.56 -5.93 22.36
N GLN A 131 -31.86 -6.14 22.10
CA GLN A 131 -32.93 -6.02 23.10
C GLN A 131 -32.79 -7.03 24.28
N GLY A 132 -31.96 -8.07 24.14
CA GLY A 132 -31.65 -9.00 25.24
C GLY A 132 -30.57 -8.49 26.20
N LYS A 133 -29.72 -7.54 25.79
CA LYS A 133 -28.65 -6.99 26.65
C LYS A 133 -29.13 -5.79 27.47
N GLU A 134 -30.10 -5.05 26.96
CA GLU A 134 -30.71 -3.92 27.66
C GLU A 134 -31.49 -4.39 28.91
N ALA A 135 -32.20 -5.53 28.84
CA ALA A 135 -32.88 -6.14 29.99
C ALA A 135 -31.89 -6.65 31.07
N ALA A 136 -30.75 -7.23 30.65
CA ALA A 136 -29.72 -7.69 31.58
C ALA A 136 -28.94 -6.51 32.21
N ALA A 137 -28.69 -5.43 31.46
CA ALA A 137 -28.05 -4.22 31.97
C ALA A 137 -28.97 -3.46 32.94
N THR A 138 -30.27 -3.33 32.63
CA THR A 138 -31.24 -2.73 33.56
C THR A 138 -31.45 -3.58 34.80
N ALA A 139 -31.47 -4.92 34.68
CA ALA A 139 -31.55 -5.81 35.84
C ALA A 139 -30.34 -5.67 36.79
N ARG A 140 -29.11 -5.48 36.27
CA ARG A 140 -27.91 -5.26 37.09
C ARG A 140 -27.92 -3.91 37.82
N ILE A 141 -28.44 -2.86 37.18
CA ILE A 141 -28.61 -1.54 37.81
C ILE A 141 -29.67 -1.61 38.93
N LEU A 142 -30.82 -2.26 38.68
CA LEU A 142 -31.84 -2.45 39.71
C LEU A 142 -31.34 -3.33 40.88
N ALA A 143 -30.45 -4.28 40.63
CA ALA A 143 -29.83 -5.11 41.65
C ALA A 143 -28.74 -4.39 42.47
N GLY A 144 -28.37 -3.15 42.13
CA GLY A 144 -27.38 -2.36 42.88
C GLY A 144 -25.92 -2.78 42.67
N GLU A 145 -25.63 -3.57 41.62
CA GLU A 145 -24.29 -4.06 41.35
C GLU A 145 -23.41 -2.94 40.75
N PRO A 146 -22.23 -2.64 41.35
CA PRO A 146 -21.34 -1.62 40.82
C PRO A 146 -20.75 -2.07 39.49
N PHE A 147 -20.76 -1.18 38.49
CA PHE A 147 -20.35 -1.56 37.13
C PHE A 147 -18.84 -1.72 36.91
N TRP A 148 -18.03 -1.54 37.95
CA TRP A 148 -16.56 -1.45 37.89
C TRP A 148 -15.80 -2.57 38.61
N LEU A 149 -16.48 -3.58 39.17
CA LEU A 149 -15.84 -4.76 39.77
C LEU A 149 -15.82 -5.92 38.76
#